data_AF-A0A817NCB3-F1
#
_entry.id   AF-A0A817NCB3-F1
#
_cell.length_a   1.000
_cell.length_b   1.000
_cell.length_c   1.000
_cell.angle_alpha   90.00
_cell.angle_beta   90.00
_cell.angle_gamma   90.00
#
_symmetry.space_group_name_H-M   'P 1'
#
loop_
_entity.id
_entity.type
_entity.pdbx_description
1 polymer ?
#
loop_
_entity_poly.entity_id
_entity_poly.type
_entity_poly.pdbx_seq_one_letter_code
_entity_poly.pdbx_strand_id
1 'polypeptide(L)' 'YLYQDASIHFEVKLTGILSLGALPPDQKSPYGSLIAPQLFAPYHQHFFNMRLDLAIDGINKTDRLS' A
#
# COMPACT_ATOMS: atom_id res chain seq x y z
N TYR A 1 -15.47 2.02 -1.46
CA TYR A 1 -16.86 1.54 -1.37
C TYR A 1 -17.72 2.59 -0.68
N LEU A 2 -18.98 2.68 -1.10
CA LEU A 2 -20.01 3.49 -0.46
C LEU A 2 -21.13 2.56 0.00
N TYR A 3 -21.61 2.77 1.21
CA TYR A 3 -22.63 1.94 1.84
C TYR A 3 -23.89 2.75 2.14
N GLN A 4 -25.03 2.08 2.35
CA GLN A 4 -26.33 2.72 2.56
C GLN A 4 -26.41 3.51 3.89
N ASP A 5 -25.48 3.26 4.81
CA ASP A 5 -25.30 4.01 6.06
C ASP A 5 -24.38 5.24 5.91
N ALA A 6 -24.05 5.62 4.66
CA ALA A 6 -23.14 6.70 4.29
C ALA A 6 -21.66 6.48 4.65
N SER A 7 -21.25 5.26 5.03
CA SER A 7 -19.85 4.93 5.25
C SER A 7 -19.03 4.97 3.95
N ILE A 8 -17.81 5.52 4.01
CA ILE A 8 -16.84 5.53 2.91
C ILE A 8 -15.67 4.60 3.29
N HIS A 9 -15.34 3.66 2.42
CA HIS A 9 -14.24 2.71 2.64
C HIS A 9 -13.23 2.77 1.49
N PHE A 10 -11.96 2.96 1.83
CA PHE A 10 -10.82 2.87 0.91
C PHE A 10 -10.09 1.54 1.11
N GLU A 11 -9.80 0.83 0.02
CA GLU A 11 -9.10 -0.45 0.04
C GLU A 11 -8.06 -0.49 -1.08
N VAL A 12 -6.86 -0.99 -0.77
CA VAL A 12 -5.83 -1.31 -1.76
C VAL A 12 -5.51 -2.81 -1.67
N LYS A 13 -5.52 -3.48 -2.83
CA LYS A 13 -5.12 -4.89 -2.95
C LYS A 13 -3.83 -4.96 -3.75
N LEU A 14 -2.74 -5.34 -3.09
CA LEU A 14 -1.45 -5.60 -3.73
C LEU A 14 -1.40 -7.07 -4.16
N THR A 15 -1.23 -7.29 -5.45
CA THR A 15 -1.17 -8.62 -6.08
C THR A 15 -0.27 -8.55 -7.33
N GLY A 16 -0.25 -9.59 -8.14
CA GLY A 16 0.58 -9.70 -9.34
C GLY A 16 1.90 -10.43 -9.07
N ILE A 17 2.92 -10.10 -9.87
CA ILE A 17 4.24 -10.73 -9.82
C ILE A 17 5.24 -9.74 -9.22
N LEU A 18 6.10 -10.22 -8.33
CA LEU A 18 7.16 -9.42 -7.72
C LEU A 18 8.10 -8.86 -8.78
N SER A 19 8.69 -7.69 -8.52
CA SER A 19 9.89 -7.27 -9.25
C SER A 19 11.06 -8.13 -8.80
N LEU A 20 11.81 -8.69 -9.74
CA LEU A 20 12.84 -9.70 -9.47
C LEU A 20 14.18 -9.28 -10.03
N GLY A 21 15.23 -9.61 -9.28
CA GLY A 21 16.62 -9.54 -9.71
C GLY A 21 17.24 -10.94 -9.79
N ALA A 22 18.41 -11.02 -10.43
CA ALA A 22 19.24 -12.21 -10.41
C ALA A 22 20.16 -12.20 -9.18
N LEU A 23 20.33 -13.36 -8.56
CA LEU A 23 21.32 -13.56 -7.50
C LEU A 23 22.21 -14.76 -7.87
N PRO A 24 23.55 -14.63 -7.88
CA PRO A 24 24.42 -15.75 -8.19
C PRO A 24 24.24 -16.93 -7.24
N PRO A 25 24.61 -18.16 -7.66
CA PRO A 25 24.61 -19.33 -6.78
C PRO A 25 25.35 -19.06 -5.46
N ASP A 26 24.82 -19.62 -4.38
CA ASP A 26 25.38 -19.55 -3.02
C ASP A 26 25.55 -18.14 -2.42
N GLN A 27 25.08 -17.09 -3.11
CA GLN A 27 25.01 -15.75 -2.54
C GLN A 27 23.74 -15.52 -1.73
N LYS A 28 23.86 -14.62 -0.75
CA LYS A 28 22.76 -14.11 0.06
C LYS A 28 22.77 -12.59 0.00
N SER A 29 21.58 -11.99 0.08
CA SER A 29 21.42 -10.54 0.19
C SER A 29 20.65 -10.21 1.45
N PRO A 30 21.08 -9.21 2.25
CA PRO A 30 20.31 -8.73 3.39
C PRO A 30 19.10 -7.87 2.98
N TYR A 31 18.95 -7.55 1.69
CA TYR A 31 17.97 -6.60 1.17
C TYR A 31 16.80 -7.25 0.42
N GLY A 32 16.58 -8.55 0.59
CA GLY A 32 15.46 -9.26 -0.03
C GLY A 32 15.50 -10.76 0.24
N SER A 33 14.60 -11.48 -0.41
CA SER A 33 14.45 -12.94 -0.25
C SER A 33 14.72 -13.68 -1.55
N LEU A 34 15.36 -14.84 -1.48
CA LEU A 34 15.45 -15.76 -2.60
C LEU A 34 14.13 -16.53 -2.71
N ILE A 35 13.44 -16.43 -3.84
CA ILE A 35 12.11 -17.05 -4.04
C ILE A 35 12.15 -18.28 -4.97
N ALA A 36 13.23 -18.42 -5.73
CA ALA A 36 13.58 -19.61 -6.51
C ALA A 36 15.11 -19.60 -6.76
N PRO A 37 15.73 -20.69 -7.24
CA PRO A 37 17.16 -20.68 -7.55
C PRO A 37 17.55 -19.49 -8.45
N GLN A 38 18.49 -18.68 -7.94
CA GLN A 38 18.99 -17.46 -8.59
C GLN A 38 17.95 -16.33 -8.81
N LEU A 39 16.74 -16.45 -8.26
CA LEU A 39 15.66 -15.48 -8.40
C LEU A 39 15.38 -14.78 -7.07
N PHE A 40 15.75 -13.50 -7.01
CA PHE A 40 15.74 -12.70 -5.79
C PHE A 40 14.67 -11.61 -5.84
N ALA A 41 13.88 -11.50 -4.78
CA ALA A 41 12.87 -10.47 -4.59
C ALA A 41 13.38 -9.40 -3.60
N PRO A 42 13.69 -8.18 -4.06
CA PRO A 42 14.11 -7.09 -3.17
C PRO A 42 12.99 -6.67 -2.21
N TYR A 43 13.34 -6.37 -0.97
CA TYR A 43 12.43 -5.70 -0.04
C TYR A 43 12.12 -4.30 -0.55
N HIS A 44 10.83 -3.97 -0.60
CA HIS A 44 10.34 -2.66 -1.01
C HIS A 44 9.10 -2.30 -0.19
N GLN A 45 8.75 -1.03 -0.20
CA GLN A 45 7.62 -0.49 0.54
C GLN A 45 6.61 0.10 -0.44
N HIS A 46 5.33 -0.03 -0.09
CA HIS A 46 4.25 0.65 -0.79
C HIS A 46 3.75 1.79 0.10
N PHE A 47 3.83 3.01 -0.41
CA PHE A 47 3.30 4.19 0.26
C PHE A 47 2.05 4.65 -0.47
N PHE A 48 0.98 4.90 0.28
CA PHE A 48 -0.28 5.42 -0.24
C PHE A 48 -0.60 6.73 0.46
N ASN A 49 -1.11 7.70 -0.30
CA ASN A 49 -1.61 8.95 0.24
C ASN A 49 -3.03 9.19 -0.27
N MET A 50 -3.89 9.63 0.63
CA MET A 50 -5.26 10.04 0.32
C MET A 50 -5.44 11.46 0.82
N ARG A 51 -5.66 12.40 -0.10
CA ARG A 51 -6.07 13.77 0.23
C ARG A 51 -7.59 13.82 0.23
N LEU A 52 -8.19 13.96 1.41
CA LEU A 52 -9.63 14.14 1.57
C LEU A 52 -9.92 15.63 1.79
N ASP A 53 -10.59 16.24 0.81
CA ASP A 53 -11.10 17.61 0.90
C ASP A 53 -12.56 17.51 1.36
N LEU A 54 -12.77 17.47 2.67
CA LEU A 54 -14.08 17.22 3.28
C LEU A 54 -14.79 18.55 3.54
N ALA A 55 -16.10 18.57 3.26
CA ALA A 55 -17.01 19.67 3.59
C ALA A 55 -18.18 19.13 4.43
N ILE A 56 -17.86 18.51 5.57
CA ILE A 56 -18.86 18.02 6.52
C ILE A 56 -19.68 19.23 7.01
N ASP A 57 -20.99 19.19 6.84
CA ASP A 57 -21.91 20.27 7.20
C ASP A 57 -21.57 21.68 6.65
N GLY A 58 -20.78 21.75 5.56
CA GLY A 58 -20.35 22.97 4.88
C GLY A 58 -18.89 23.38 5.14
N ILE A 59 -18.35 24.29 4.33
CA ILE A 59 -16.91 24.66 4.33
C ILE A 59 -16.47 25.60 5.47
N ASN A 60 -17.41 26.10 6.28
CA ASN A 60 -17.18 27.15 7.28
C ASN A 60 -17.36 26.65 8.73
N LYS A 61 -17.39 25.34 8.95
CA LYS A 61 -17.50 24.75 10.30
C LYS A 61 -16.22 24.03 10.67
N THR A 62 -15.75 24.28 11.89
CA THR A 62 -14.57 23.62 12.47
C THR A 62 -15.08 22.51 13.38
N ASP A 63 -15.19 21.30 12.85
CA ASP A 63 -15.90 20.22 13.54
C ASP A 63 -14.99 19.52 14.54
N ARG A 64 -15.16 19.87 15.83
CA ARG A 64 -14.80 18.98 16.92
C ARG A 64 -16.06 18.21 17.29
N LEU A 65 -16.14 16.97 16.81
CA LEU A 65 -17.23 16.05 17.17
C LEU A 65 -17.16 15.77 18.68
N SER A 66 -18.19 16.21 19.42
CA SER A 66 -18.40 15.92 20.84
C SER A 66 -18.83 14.47 21.06
#